data_AF-A0A1A8QD37-F1
#
_entry.id   AF-A0A1A8QD37-F1
#
_cell.length_a   1.000
_cell.length_b   1.000
_cell.length_c   1.000
_cell.angle_alpha   90.00
_cell.angle_beta   90.00
_cell.angle_gamma   90.00
#
_symmetry.space_group_name_H-M   'P 1'
#
loop_
_entity.id
_entity.type
_entity.pdbx_description
1 polymer ?
#
loop_
_entity_poly.entity_id
_entity_poly.type
_entity_poly.pdbx_seq_one_letter_code
_entity_poly.pdbx_strand_id
1 'polypeptide(L)'
;LKIHFLWIPAHYGIRGNEGVDKMAKEATINTLVQLDIHFCQREIKSIIRQEMKKKWQKQWEEERRGRWLYDIQRRVGEMRNTGRSRREEVIIARPRFGHTGLNKTLFMIGKLNTGKCDYCGEDETIDHVILHCQKYQAERRTMVHALSQMKVKLDLVDFLR
;
A
#
# COMPACT_ATOMS: atom_id res chain seq x y z
N LEU A 1 -20.48 -35.89 21.16
CA LEU A 1 -21.10 -36.95 20.33
C LEU A 1 -20.22 -38.20 20.39
N LYS A 2 -20.81 -39.38 20.55
CA LYS A 2 -20.14 -40.66 20.24
C LYS A 2 -20.66 -41.13 18.87
N ILE A 3 -19.77 -41.44 17.96
CA ILE A 3 -20.09 -41.90 16.59
C ILE A 3 -19.53 -43.30 16.44
N HIS A 4 -20.34 -44.21 15.89
CA HIS A 4 -19.95 -45.58 15.60
C HIS A 4 -19.97 -45.80 14.08
N PHE A 5 -18.93 -46.45 13.57
CA PHE A 5 -18.83 -46.84 12.17
C PHE A 5 -19.15 -48.32 12.03
N LEU A 6 -19.98 -48.66 11.05
CA LEU A 6 -20.42 -50.02 10.76
C LEU A 6 -20.22 -50.27 9.27
N TRP A 7 -19.70 -51.45 8.92
CA TRP A 7 -19.61 -51.89 7.54
C TRP A 7 -20.86 -52.65 7.15
N ILE A 8 -21.40 -52.35 5.97
CA ILE A 8 -22.63 -52.96 5.47
C ILE A 8 -22.33 -53.61 4.11
N PRO A 9 -22.75 -54.87 3.88
CA PRO A 9 -22.56 -55.54 2.60
C PRO A 9 -23.37 -54.87 1.48
N ALA A 10 -22.75 -54.74 0.31
CA ALA A 10 -23.42 -54.24 -0.89
C ALA A 10 -24.44 -55.26 -1.43
N HIS A 11 -25.50 -54.77 -2.08
CA HIS A 11 -26.49 -55.58 -2.83
C HIS A 11 -27.24 -56.64 -2.01
N TYR A 12 -27.37 -56.43 -0.70
CA TYR A 12 -28.04 -57.36 0.21
C TYR A 12 -29.52 -57.01 0.48
N GLY A 13 -30.17 -56.14 -0.32
CA GLY A 13 -31.57 -55.77 -0.10
C GLY A 13 -31.80 -54.72 1.00
N ILE A 14 -30.73 -54.15 1.57
CA ILE A 14 -30.86 -53.18 2.67
C ILE A 14 -31.34 -51.85 2.09
N ARG A 15 -32.65 -51.60 2.22
CA ARG A 15 -33.35 -50.44 1.65
C ARG A 15 -32.61 -49.10 1.80
N GLY A 16 -32.01 -48.83 2.97
CA GLY A 16 -31.24 -47.60 3.20
C GLY A 16 -29.93 -47.55 2.41
N ASN A 17 -29.19 -48.66 2.37
CA ASN A 17 -27.94 -48.78 1.61
C ASN A 17 -28.20 -48.69 0.09
N GLU A 18 -29.24 -49.37 -0.39
CA GLU A 18 -29.63 -49.36 -1.80
C GLU A 18 -30.15 -47.99 -2.25
N GLY A 19 -30.90 -47.29 -1.38
CA GLY A 19 -31.34 -45.93 -1.65
C GLY A 19 -30.15 -44.97 -1.78
N VAL A 20 -29.16 -45.07 -0.90
CA VAL A 20 -27.93 -44.26 -0.97
C VAL A 20 -27.09 -44.59 -2.20
N ASP A 21 -26.91 -45.88 -2.52
CA ASP A 21 -26.18 -46.32 -3.72
C ASP A 21 -26.84 -45.82 -5.02
N LYS A 22 -28.17 -45.86 -5.09
CA LYS A 22 -28.94 -45.30 -6.21
C LYS A 22 -28.72 -43.79 -6.34
N MET A 23 -28.85 -43.04 -5.25
CA MET A 23 -28.63 -41.58 -5.26
C MET A 23 -27.19 -41.22 -5.63
N ALA A 24 -26.19 -41.96 -5.13
CA ALA A 24 -24.80 -41.76 -5.49
C ALA A 24 -24.55 -41.98 -7.00
N LYS A 25 -25.15 -43.04 -7.57
CA LYS A 25 -25.10 -43.29 -9.03
C LYS A 25 -25.78 -42.19 -9.82
N GLU A 26 -26.95 -41.73 -9.40
CA GLU A 26 -27.66 -40.60 -10.04
C GLU A 26 -26.81 -39.31 -10.01
N ALA A 27 -26.11 -39.05 -8.90
CA ALA A 27 -25.19 -37.91 -8.79
C ALA A 27 -24.01 -37.98 -9.76
N THR A 28 -23.55 -39.18 -10.17
CA THR A 28 -22.50 -39.32 -11.21
C THR A 28 -22.96 -38.96 -12.61
N ILE A 29 -24.28 -38.97 -12.87
CA ILE A 29 -24.87 -38.64 -14.17
C ILE A 29 -25.02 -37.11 -14.31
N ASN A 30 -25.19 -36.39 -13.20
CA ASN A 30 -25.25 -34.93 -13.21
C ASN A 30 -23.88 -34.32 -13.50
N THR A 31 -23.73 -33.75 -14.70
CA THR A 31 -22.52 -33.00 -15.11
C THR A 31 -22.43 -31.60 -14.51
N LEU A 32 -23.52 -31.10 -13.92
CA LEU A 32 -23.56 -29.79 -13.27
C LEU A 32 -23.27 -29.96 -11.78
N VAL A 33 -22.13 -29.44 -11.35
CA VAL A 33 -21.76 -29.36 -9.93
C VAL A 33 -22.75 -28.43 -9.22
N GLN A 34 -23.68 -28.99 -8.44
CA GLN A 34 -24.60 -28.22 -7.58
C GLN A 34 -23.92 -27.89 -6.25
N LEU A 35 -22.92 -27.01 -6.28
CA LEU A 35 -22.30 -26.46 -5.07
C LEU A 35 -22.81 -25.03 -4.87
N ASP A 36 -23.84 -24.87 -4.02
CA ASP A 36 -24.22 -23.54 -3.51
C ASP A 36 -23.33 -23.18 -2.32
N ILE A 37 -22.09 -22.78 -2.62
CA ILE A 37 -21.14 -22.31 -1.61
C ILE A 37 -21.36 -20.81 -1.46
N HIS A 38 -22.14 -20.43 -0.44
CA HIS A 38 -22.27 -19.03 -0.07
C HIS A 38 -20.93 -18.48 0.44
N PHE A 39 -20.59 -17.26 0.00
CA PHE A 39 -19.43 -16.56 0.55
C PHE A 39 -19.59 -16.36 2.05
N CYS A 40 -18.56 -16.71 2.81
CA CYS A 40 -18.50 -16.33 4.21
C CYS A 40 -18.29 -14.81 4.32
N GLN A 41 -18.64 -14.25 5.48
CA GLN A 41 -18.51 -12.81 5.75
C GLN A 41 -17.08 -12.28 5.50
N ARG A 42 -16.06 -13.12 5.74
CA ARG A 42 -14.64 -12.77 5.53
C ARG A 42 -14.33 -12.58 4.06
N GLU A 43 -14.83 -13.45 3.19
CA GLU A 43 -14.63 -13.37 1.74
C GLU A 43 -15.27 -12.11 1.18
N ILE A 44 -16.53 -11.83 1.55
CA ILE A 44 -17.24 -10.61 1.15
C ILE A 44 -16.46 -9.36 1.59
N LYS A 45 -16.01 -9.31 2.86
CA LYS A 45 -15.19 -8.20 3.37
C LYS A 45 -13.88 -8.04 2.59
N SER A 46 -13.24 -9.14 2.19
CA SER A 46 -12.02 -9.12 1.39
C SER A 46 -12.28 -8.51 0.01
N ILE A 47 -13.32 -8.98 -0.68
CA ILE A 47 -13.73 -8.46 -2.00
C ILE A 47 -14.02 -6.97 -1.92
N ILE A 48 -14.82 -6.53 -0.93
CA ILE A 48 -15.14 -5.11 -0.73
C ILE A 48 -13.87 -4.28 -0.55
N ARG A 49 -12.93 -4.72 0.30
CA ARG A 49 -11.67 -4.00 0.51
C ARG A 49 -10.83 -3.90 -0.76
N GLN A 50 -10.78 -4.97 -1.56
CA GLN A 50 -10.06 -4.97 -2.84
C GLN A 50 -10.67 -3.96 -3.81
N GLU A 51 -11.99 -3.95 -3.96
CA GLU A 51 -12.70 -3.01 -4.84
C GLU A 51 -12.58 -1.55 -4.35
N MET A 52 -12.66 -1.32 -3.04
CA MET A 52 -12.40 -0.01 -2.45
C MET A 52 -10.96 0.46 -2.75
N LYS A 53 -9.96 -0.42 -2.59
CA LYS A 53 -8.56 -0.09 -2.88
C LYS A 53 -8.35 0.23 -4.36
N LYS A 54 -8.98 -0.52 -5.28
CA LYS A 54 -8.93 -0.23 -6.72
C LYS A 54 -9.53 1.14 -7.04
N LYS A 55 -10.71 1.45 -6.49
CA LYS A 55 -11.33 2.77 -6.65
C LYS A 55 -10.45 3.89 -6.09
N TRP A 56 -9.87 3.70 -4.91
CA TRP A 56 -8.98 4.68 -4.30
C TRP A 56 -7.70 4.87 -5.12
N GLN A 57 -7.10 3.79 -5.62
CA GLN A 57 -5.93 3.85 -6.50
C GLN A 57 -6.23 4.63 -7.78
N LYS A 58 -7.37 4.37 -8.42
CA LYS A 58 -7.80 5.10 -9.62
C LYS A 58 -7.98 6.59 -9.34
N GLN A 59 -8.65 6.94 -8.24
CA GLN A 59 -8.77 8.34 -7.82
C GLN A 59 -7.41 8.98 -7.56
N TRP A 60 -6.46 8.24 -6.97
CA TRP A 60 -5.12 8.74 -6.68
C TRP A 60 -4.33 9.05 -7.96
N GLU A 61 -4.47 8.22 -8.98
CA GLU A 61 -3.85 8.40 -10.31
C GLU A 61 -4.47 9.57 -11.09
N GLU A 62 -5.78 9.78 -10.98
CA GLU A 62 -6.52 10.81 -11.74
C GLU A 62 -6.57 12.20 -11.07
N GLU A 63 -6.40 12.26 -9.74
CA GLU A 63 -6.45 13.51 -8.99
C GLU A 63 -5.35 14.48 -9.44
N ARG A 64 -5.59 15.80 -9.34
CA ARG A 64 -4.61 16.84 -9.74
C ARG A 64 -3.85 17.39 -8.54
N ARG A 65 -4.40 17.27 -7.34
CA ARG A 65 -3.75 17.71 -6.09
C ARG A 65 -2.82 16.62 -5.56
N GLY A 66 -1.84 17.02 -4.75
CA GLY A 66 -0.93 16.09 -4.07
C GLY A 66 0.05 15.36 -5.01
N ARG A 67 0.31 15.87 -6.22
CA ARG A 67 1.19 15.22 -7.21
C ARG A 67 2.61 14.98 -6.69
N TRP A 68 3.12 15.89 -5.86
CA TRP A 68 4.38 15.70 -5.17
C TRP A 68 4.45 14.37 -4.37
N LEU A 69 3.42 14.07 -3.58
CA LEU A 69 3.37 12.79 -2.85
C LEU A 69 3.12 11.62 -3.80
N TYR A 70 2.39 11.82 -4.89
CA TYR A 70 2.14 10.78 -5.89
C TYR A 70 3.44 10.34 -6.57
N ASP A 71 4.33 11.28 -6.91
CA ASP A 71 5.63 10.97 -7.52
C ASP A 71 6.49 10.09 -6.58
N ILE A 72 6.40 10.34 -5.27
CA ILE A 72 7.08 9.55 -4.23
C ILE A 72 6.41 8.19 -4.02
N GLN A 73 5.07 8.18 -3.88
CA GLN A 73 4.25 7.02 -3.53
C GLN A 73 3.06 6.91 -4.48
N ARG A 74 3.27 6.17 -5.57
CA ARG A 74 2.25 5.96 -6.62
C ARG A 74 1.13 5.01 -6.18
N ARG A 75 1.39 4.10 -5.23
CA ARG A 75 0.39 3.12 -4.76
C ARG A 75 -0.23 3.52 -3.42
N VAL A 76 -1.55 3.46 -3.36
CA VAL A 76 -2.30 3.74 -2.12
C VAL A 76 -2.14 2.61 -1.10
N GLY A 77 -2.08 2.98 0.17
CA GLY A 77 -2.01 2.03 1.28
C GLY A 77 -0.69 1.27 1.41
N GLU A 78 0.38 1.70 0.74
CA GLU A 78 1.73 1.26 1.10
C GLU A 78 2.08 1.79 2.48
N MET A 79 2.19 0.88 3.45
CA MET A 79 2.55 1.22 4.83
C MET A 79 4.06 1.08 4.98
N ARG A 80 4.73 2.15 5.44
CA ARG A 80 6.13 2.08 5.82
C ARG A 80 6.19 1.62 7.27
N ASN A 81 6.54 0.35 7.51
CA ASN A 81 6.95 -0.08 8.84
C ASN A 81 8.44 0.19 8.98
N THR A 82 8.79 1.28 9.65
CA THR A 82 10.15 1.81 9.66
C THR A 82 10.89 1.52 10.97
N GLY A 83 10.17 1.09 12.02
CA GLY A 83 10.73 0.93 13.37
C GLY A 83 11.28 2.23 13.98
N ARG A 84 10.99 3.39 13.38
CA ARG A 84 11.53 4.68 13.78
C ARG A 84 10.74 5.31 14.93
N SER A 85 11.39 6.21 15.64
CA SER A 85 10.71 7.06 16.62
C SER A 85 9.70 7.98 15.93
N ARG A 86 8.69 8.43 16.70
CA ARG A 86 7.72 9.43 16.23
C ARG A 86 8.38 10.68 15.67
N ARG A 87 9.51 11.12 16.26
CA ARG A 87 10.23 12.32 15.82
C ARG A 87 10.81 12.15 14.43
N GLU A 88 11.46 11.02 14.17
CA GLU A 88 12.03 10.72 12.86
C GLU A 88 10.96 10.57 11.79
N GLU A 89 9.84 9.92 12.12
CA GLU A 89 8.69 9.82 11.21
C GLU A 89 8.13 11.19 10.83
N VAL A 90 8.04 12.13 11.77
CA VAL A 90 7.61 13.51 11.47
C VAL A 90 8.61 14.22 10.56
N ILE A 91 9.92 14.04 10.80
CA ILE A 91 10.98 14.65 9.98
C ILE A 91 10.91 14.14 8.53
N ILE A 92 10.60 12.86 8.33
CA ILE A 92 10.48 12.24 6.99
C ILE A 92 9.14 12.57 6.34
N ALA A 93 8.04 12.56 7.10
CA ALA A 93 6.70 12.81 6.58
C ALA A 93 6.54 14.23 6.02
N ARG A 94 7.06 15.25 6.72
CA ARG A 94 6.94 16.66 6.29
C ARG A 94 7.44 16.92 4.86
N PRO A 95 8.68 16.54 4.48
CA PRO A 95 9.13 16.68 3.11
C PRO A 95 8.33 15.78 2.16
N ARG A 96 7.93 14.57 2.54
CA ARG A 96 7.08 13.71 1.68
C ARG A 96 5.73 14.34 1.32
N PHE A 97 5.10 15.06 2.25
CA PHE A 97 3.85 15.79 1.98
C PHE A 97 4.07 17.17 1.35
N GLY A 98 5.31 17.64 1.21
CA GLY A 98 5.60 19.01 0.78
C GLY A 98 5.24 20.07 1.82
N HIS A 99 4.93 19.66 3.06
CA HIS A 99 4.54 20.51 4.17
C HIS A 99 5.74 20.77 5.07
N THR A 100 6.66 21.57 4.54
CA THR A 100 7.90 21.94 5.24
C THR A 100 7.84 23.35 5.79
N GLY A 101 8.79 23.67 6.66
CA GLY A 101 9.03 25.04 7.12
C GLY A 101 9.91 25.86 6.19
N LEU A 102 10.06 25.45 4.92
CA LEU A 102 10.88 26.17 3.94
C LEU A 102 10.13 27.39 3.39
N ASN A 103 10.87 28.41 2.97
CA ASN A 103 10.32 29.70 2.58
C ASN A 103 9.30 29.56 1.44
N LYS A 104 9.52 28.68 0.45
CA LYS A 104 8.52 28.46 -0.61
C LYS A 104 7.18 27.97 -0.07
N THR A 105 7.20 26.98 0.85
CA THR A 105 5.97 26.47 1.48
C THR A 105 5.32 27.55 2.33
N LEU A 106 6.10 28.29 3.13
CA LEU A 106 5.60 29.35 4.00
C LEU A 106 5.01 30.53 3.22
N PHE A 107 5.59 30.87 2.07
CA PHE A 107 5.08 31.87 1.14
C PHE A 107 3.73 31.46 0.54
N MET A 108 3.60 30.20 0.08
CA MET A 108 2.34 29.69 -0.48
C MET A 108 1.18 29.74 0.52
N ILE A 109 1.45 29.62 1.82
CA ILE A 109 0.43 29.71 2.89
C ILE A 109 0.32 31.12 3.49
N GLY A 110 0.99 32.13 2.90
CA GLY A 110 0.90 33.53 3.32
C GLY A 110 1.60 33.87 4.64
N LYS A 111 2.50 33.03 5.14
CA LYS A 111 3.27 33.30 6.37
C LYS A 111 4.53 34.12 6.12
N LEU A 112 5.06 34.09 4.90
CA LEU A 112 6.20 34.90 4.48
C LEU A 112 5.84 35.67 3.21
N ASN A 113 6.52 36.81 3.03
CA ASN A 113 6.34 37.67 1.87
C ASN A 113 7.12 37.19 0.64
N THR A 114 8.10 36.30 0.82
CA THR A 114 8.89 35.72 -0.28
C THR A 114 9.13 34.23 -0.05
N GLY A 115 9.23 33.49 -1.17
CA GLY A 115 9.54 32.06 -1.15
C GLY A 115 11.01 31.73 -1.37
N LYS A 116 11.89 32.74 -1.33
CA LYS A 116 13.29 32.63 -1.74
C LYS A 116 14.19 32.23 -0.57
N CYS A 117 15.29 31.55 -0.87
CA CYS A 117 16.33 31.21 0.09
C CYS A 117 17.13 32.46 0.43
N ASP A 118 17.32 32.72 1.72
CA ASP A 118 18.04 33.91 2.21
C ASP A 118 19.54 33.89 1.84
N TYR A 119 20.09 32.71 1.51
CA TYR A 119 21.51 32.55 1.19
C TYR A 119 21.83 32.78 -0.28
N CYS A 120 21.04 32.22 -1.21
CA CYS A 120 21.34 32.25 -2.64
C CYS A 120 20.26 32.88 -3.52
N GLY A 121 19.09 33.23 -2.96
CA GLY A 121 18.02 33.93 -3.67
C GLY A 121 17.16 33.09 -4.63
N GLU A 122 17.43 31.79 -4.78
CA GLU A 122 16.56 30.84 -5.49
C GLU A 122 15.31 30.49 -4.67
N ASP A 123 14.30 29.88 -5.28
CA ASP A 123 13.12 29.39 -4.54
C ASP A 123 13.52 28.30 -3.53
N GLU A 124 13.22 28.50 -2.25
CA GLU A 124 13.59 27.57 -1.20
C GLU A 124 12.62 26.37 -1.14
N THR A 125 12.86 25.42 -2.02
CA THR A 125 12.13 24.15 -2.10
C THR A 125 12.90 23.01 -1.42
N ILE A 126 12.24 21.87 -1.22
CA ILE A 126 12.89 20.65 -0.71
C ILE A 126 14.04 20.24 -1.63
N ASP A 127 13.79 20.26 -2.94
CA ASP A 127 14.77 19.98 -3.98
C ASP A 127 15.98 20.91 -3.89
N HIS A 128 15.73 22.22 -3.81
CA HIS A 128 16.77 23.21 -3.62
C HIS A 128 17.61 22.91 -2.37
N VAL A 129 17.00 22.72 -1.20
CA VAL A 129 17.73 22.47 0.05
C VAL A 129 18.52 21.15 -0.01
N ILE A 130 17.92 20.07 -0.50
CA ILE A 130 18.48 18.70 -0.48
C ILE A 130 19.44 18.41 -1.64
N LEU A 131 19.40 19.16 -2.75
CA LEU A 131 20.26 18.91 -3.91
C LEU A 131 21.16 20.10 -4.33
N HIS A 132 20.74 21.35 -4.14
CA HIS A 132 21.36 22.49 -4.86
C HIS A 132 21.92 23.61 -3.97
N CYS A 133 21.28 23.91 -2.85
CA CYS A 133 21.60 25.03 -1.99
C CYS A 133 23.07 25.00 -1.52
N GLN A 134 23.79 26.08 -1.76
CA GLN A 134 25.20 26.20 -1.38
C GLN A 134 25.40 26.24 0.14
N LYS A 135 24.41 26.74 0.88
CA LYS A 135 24.42 26.76 2.36
C LYS A 135 24.65 25.39 2.96
N TYR A 136 24.07 24.34 2.37
CA TYR A 136 24.09 22.97 2.91
C TYR A 136 25.08 22.05 2.16
N GLN A 137 26.09 22.62 1.51
CA GLN A 137 27.01 21.84 0.66
C GLN A 137 27.82 20.83 1.48
N ALA A 138 28.23 21.17 2.69
CA ALA A 138 29.02 20.27 3.55
C ALA A 138 28.21 19.05 3.98
N GLU A 139 26.98 19.26 4.46
CA GLU A 139 26.04 18.21 4.87
C GLU A 139 25.66 17.33 3.68
N ARG A 140 25.43 17.95 2.51
CA ARG A 140 25.15 17.23 1.25
C ARG A 140 26.29 16.30 0.87
N ARG A 141 27.55 16.73 1.00
CA ARG A 141 28.72 15.87 0.72
C ARG A 141 28.75 14.66 1.67
N THR A 142 28.51 14.87 2.96
CA THR A 142 28.44 13.78 3.95
C THR A 142 27.32 12.79 3.60
N MET A 143 26.14 13.30 3.25
CA MET A 143 25.00 12.49 2.83
C MET A 143 25.31 11.69 1.56
N VAL A 144 25.85 12.33 0.52
CA VAL A 144 26.22 11.66 -0.75
C VAL A 144 27.28 10.58 -0.51
N HIS A 145 28.27 10.87 0.34
CA HIS A 145 29.28 9.87 0.72
C HIS A 145 28.64 8.66 1.39
N ALA A 146 27.77 8.85 2.38
CA ALA A 146 27.05 7.75 3.03
C ALA A 146 26.20 6.93 2.02
N LEU A 147 25.47 7.60 1.13
CA LEU A 147 24.65 6.93 0.09
C LEU A 147 25.51 6.12 -0.89
N SER A 148 26.69 6.63 -1.26
CA SER A 148 27.63 5.93 -2.14
C SER A 148 28.13 4.62 -1.52
N GLN A 149 28.35 4.57 -0.20
CA GLN A 149 28.73 3.34 0.49
C GLN A 149 27.62 2.29 0.43
N MET A 150 26.36 2.76 0.37
CA MET A 150 25.18 1.92 0.22
C MET A 150 24.85 1.58 -1.24
N LYS A 151 25.66 2.04 -2.21
CA LYS A 151 25.40 1.93 -3.66
C LYS A 151 24.06 2.53 -4.10
N VAL A 152 23.56 3.53 -3.38
CA VAL A 152 22.32 4.25 -3.69
C VAL A 152 22.69 5.56 -4.38
N LYS A 153 22.08 5.84 -5.53
CA LYS A 153 22.19 7.15 -6.17
C LYS A 153 21.26 8.14 -5.47
N LEU A 154 21.72 9.38 -5.32
CA LEU A 154 20.88 10.44 -4.80
C LEU A 154 19.89 10.89 -5.89
N ASP A 155 18.68 10.35 -5.83
CA ASP A 155 17.50 10.86 -6.50
C ASP A 155 16.51 11.31 -5.42
N LEU A 156 15.94 12.51 -5.53
CA LEU A 156 15.12 13.10 -4.47
C LEU A 156 13.86 12.29 -4.19
N VAL A 157 13.24 11.76 -5.24
CA VAL A 157 12.00 10.98 -5.14
C VAL A 157 12.28 9.64 -4.48
N ASP A 158 13.33 8.95 -4.91
CA ASP A 158 13.76 7.69 -4.31
C ASP A 158 14.29 7.87 -2.88
N PHE A 159 14.94 9.00 -2.59
CA PHE A 159 15.40 9.35 -1.23
C PHE A 159 14.21 9.53 -0.26
N LEU A 160 13.09 10.04 -0.75
CA LEU A 160 11.87 10.26 0.03
C LEU A 160 10.88 9.09 -0.01
N ARG A 161 11.11 8.08 -0.87
CA ARG A 161 10.26 6.87 -0.95
C ARG A 161 10.35 6.07 0.33
#